data_AF-A0A6N7HAJ6-F1
#
_entry.id   AF-A0A6N7HAJ6-F1
#
_cell.length_a   1.000
_cell.length_b   1.000
_cell.length_c   1.000
_cell.angle_alpha   90.00
_cell.angle_beta   90.00
_cell.angle_gamma   90.00
#
_symmetry.space_group_name_H-M   'P 1'
#
loop_
_entity.id
_entity.type
_entity.pdbx_description
1 polymer ?
#
loop_
_entity_poly.entity_id
_entity_poly.type
_entity_poly.pdbx_seq_one_letter_code
_entity_poly.pdbx_strand_id
1 'polypeptide(L)'
;MTLAPGEQTRDDADDRGRSTSDGSARQEETLRQARRLRRSLGHSDAPLPATVRAARLGSVGLVGLPGEPFLGLRSRAVETLGGEQVLLLGYVGGYVGYLPTREAFAGEPTYETVISAVAAGEPERLVDTGTGLLSLLGQNSAS
;
A
#
# COMPACT_ATOMS: atom_id res chain seq x y z
N MET A 1 14.77 -20.56 -21.15
CA MET A 1 13.58 -20.75 -22.00
C MET A 1 13.23 -19.37 -22.55
N THR A 2 13.26 -19.22 -23.87
CA THR A 2 13.31 -17.92 -24.56
C THR A 2 12.19 -17.89 -25.59
N LEU A 3 11.38 -16.83 -25.60
CA LEU A 3 10.32 -16.61 -26.58
C LEU A 3 10.80 -15.61 -27.64
N ALA A 4 10.49 -15.86 -28.91
CA ALA A 4 10.82 -14.98 -30.04
C ALA A 4 9.82 -13.80 -30.15
N PRO A 5 10.23 -12.62 -30.66
CA PRO A 5 9.33 -11.49 -30.84
C PRO A 5 8.51 -11.61 -32.13
N GLY A 6 7.26 -11.13 -32.09
CA GLY A 6 6.37 -11.04 -33.25
C GLY A 6 6.68 -9.81 -34.11
N GLU A 7 6.64 -9.99 -35.44
CA GLU A 7 6.85 -8.95 -36.45
C GLU A 7 5.82 -7.82 -36.33
N GLN A 8 6.30 -6.57 -36.35
CA GLN A 8 5.49 -5.38 -36.52
C GLN A 8 5.68 -4.84 -37.94
N THR A 9 4.69 -5.03 -38.81
CA THR A 9 4.54 -4.21 -40.01
C THR A 9 3.96 -2.85 -39.62
N ARG A 10 4.73 -1.80 -39.89
CA ARG A 10 4.26 -0.40 -39.85
C ARG A 10 3.48 -0.15 -41.12
N ASP A 11 2.26 0.37 -40.98
CA ASP A 11 1.61 1.11 -42.05
C ASP A 11 1.11 2.43 -41.43
N ASP A 12 1.79 3.50 -41.83
CA ASP A 12 1.53 4.87 -41.42
C ASP A 12 0.35 5.41 -42.23
N ALA A 13 -0.82 5.56 -41.61
CA ALA A 13 -1.91 6.35 -42.18
C ALA A 13 -2.73 7.04 -41.07
N ASP A 14 -2.42 8.32 -40.88
CA ASP A 14 -3.27 9.45 -40.47
C ASP A 14 -4.62 9.10 -39.79
N ASP A 15 -4.63 9.06 -38.46
CA ASP A 15 -5.84 9.29 -37.67
C ASP A 15 -5.56 10.38 -36.64
N ARG A 16 -6.15 11.57 -36.88
CA ARG A 16 -6.10 12.70 -35.95
C ARG A 16 -6.84 12.31 -34.68
N GLY A 17 -6.05 11.84 -33.71
CA GLY A 17 -6.46 11.20 -32.48
C GLY A 17 -7.56 11.92 -31.72
N ARG A 18 -8.74 11.31 -31.72
CA ARG A 18 -9.76 11.49 -30.68
C ARG A 18 -9.39 10.62 -29.48
N SER A 19 -8.40 11.05 -28.70
CA SER A 19 -8.03 10.41 -27.42
C SER A 19 -8.97 10.88 -26.30
N THR A 20 -10.16 10.30 -26.20
CA THR A 20 -11.07 10.47 -25.04
C THR A 20 -12.04 9.27 -24.94
N SER A 21 -11.62 8.11 -24.40
CA SER A 21 -12.55 7.12 -23.79
C SER A 21 -11.93 5.84 -23.19
N ASP A 22 -10.66 5.48 -23.44
CA ASP A 22 -10.16 4.15 -23.03
C ASP A 22 -9.70 4.07 -21.54
N GLY A 23 -9.24 5.18 -20.95
CA GLY A 23 -8.75 5.20 -19.57
C GLY A 23 -9.83 5.01 -18.50
N SER A 24 -10.99 5.66 -18.67
CA SER A 24 -12.10 5.58 -17.72
C SER A 24 -12.79 4.22 -17.76
N ALA A 25 -12.94 3.64 -18.96
CA ALA A 25 -13.52 2.31 -19.13
C ALA A 25 -12.70 1.23 -18.41
N ARG A 26 -11.37 1.30 -18.50
CA ARG A 26 -10.46 0.38 -17.78
C ARG A 26 -10.54 0.56 -16.27
N GLN A 27 -10.54 1.79 -15.77
CA GLN A 27 -10.66 2.06 -14.33
C GLN A 27 -12.00 1.54 -13.77
N GLU A 28 -13.09 1.74 -14.51
CA GLU A 28 -14.40 1.26 -14.10
C GLU A 28 -14.46 -0.28 -14.04
N GLU A 29 -13.82 -0.96 -15.00
CA GLU A 29 -13.74 -2.43 -14.98
C GLU A 29 -12.92 -2.96 -13.80
N THR A 30 -11.76 -2.36 -13.53
CA THR A 30 -10.95 -2.71 -12.35
C THR A 30 -11.76 -2.58 -11.06
N LEU A 31 -12.58 -1.53 -10.95
CA LEU A 31 -13.43 -1.32 -9.78
C LEU A 31 -14.58 -2.34 -9.71
N ARG A 32 -15.17 -2.72 -10.85
CA ARG A 32 -16.15 -3.82 -10.91
C ARG A 32 -15.55 -5.13 -10.44
N GLN A 33 -14.32 -5.43 -10.84
CA GLN A 33 -13.58 -6.62 -10.39
C GLN A 33 -13.31 -6.58 -8.89
N ALA A 34 -12.82 -5.46 -8.35
CA ALA A 34 -12.58 -5.29 -6.92
C ALA A 34 -13.85 -5.58 -6.10
N ARG A 35 -15.00 -5.03 -6.52
CA ARG A 35 -16.29 -5.24 -5.85
C ARG A 35 -16.77 -6.69 -5.93
N ARG A 36 -16.54 -7.37 -7.06
CA ARG A 36 -16.86 -8.81 -7.19
C ARG A 36 -16.00 -9.64 -6.24
N LEU A 37 -14.69 -9.39 -6.22
CA LEU A 37 -13.75 -10.10 -5.37
C LEU A 37 -14.05 -9.84 -3.88
N ARG A 38 -14.31 -8.59 -3.50
CA ARG A 38 -14.68 -8.24 -2.12
C ARG A 38 -15.93 -8.99 -1.66
N ARG A 39 -16.93 -9.12 -2.53
CA ARG A 39 -18.13 -9.92 -2.22
C ARG A 39 -17.81 -11.41 -2.06
N SER A 40 -16.92 -11.98 -2.88
CA SER A 40 -16.57 -13.41 -2.80
C SER A 40 -15.68 -13.77 -1.61
N LEU A 41 -14.82 -12.86 -1.16
CA LEU A 41 -13.99 -13.08 0.04
C LEU A 41 -14.80 -13.03 1.33
N GLY A 42 -16.01 -12.46 1.30
CA GLY A 42 -16.83 -12.22 2.48
C GLY A 42 -16.29 -11.08 3.34
N HIS A 43 -17.05 -10.74 4.37
CA HIS A 43 -16.60 -9.82 5.42
C HIS A 43 -16.66 -10.54 6.76
N SER A 44 -15.60 -10.41 7.53
CA SER A 44 -15.53 -10.91 8.90
C SER A 44 -15.24 -9.73 9.81
N ASP A 45 -16.05 -9.57 10.86
CA ASP A 45 -15.78 -8.61 11.94
C ASP A 45 -14.70 -9.13 12.90
N ALA A 46 -14.18 -10.35 12.68
CA ALA A 46 -13.11 -10.90 13.49
C ALA A 46 -11.84 -10.06 13.35
N PRO A 47 -11.14 -9.75 14.46
CA PRO A 47 -9.86 -9.06 14.40
C PRO A 47 -8.85 -9.80 13.51
N LEU A 48 -8.18 -9.05 12.64
CA LEU A 48 -7.09 -9.58 11.82
C LEU A 48 -5.78 -9.56 12.65
N PRO A 49 -5.10 -10.70 12.84
CA PRO A 49 -3.81 -10.71 13.50
C PRO A 49 -2.79 -9.94 12.64
N ALA A 50 -2.22 -8.87 13.21
CA ALA A 50 -1.25 -8.00 12.54
C ALA A 50 0.00 -7.85 13.42
N THR A 51 1.15 -8.33 12.93
CA THR A 51 2.41 -8.18 13.67
C THR A 51 3.25 -7.05 13.08
N VAL A 52 3.47 -5.99 13.86
CA VAL A 52 4.40 -4.92 13.53
C VAL A 52 5.79 -5.27 14.06
N ARG A 53 6.84 -4.98 13.28
CA ARG A 53 8.25 -5.13 13.70
C ARG A 53 8.99 -3.82 13.55
N ALA A 54 10.02 -3.61 14.36
CA ALA A 54 10.91 -2.47 14.23
C ALA A 54 12.36 -2.89 14.42
N ALA A 55 13.26 -2.23 13.70
CA ALA A 55 14.71 -2.40 13.83
C ALA A 55 15.43 -1.09 13.48
N ARG A 56 16.67 -0.93 13.94
CA ARG A 56 17.55 0.16 13.50
C ARG A 56 18.74 -0.40 12.75
N LEU A 57 19.11 0.26 11.66
CA LEU A 57 20.34 0.02 10.91
C LEU A 57 21.13 1.33 10.87
N GLY A 58 22.04 1.50 11.84
CA GLY A 58 22.68 2.80 12.07
C GLY A 58 21.64 3.87 12.42
N SER A 59 21.65 4.98 11.68
CA SER A 59 20.67 6.07 11.83
C SER A 59 19.33 5.83 11.15
N VAL A 60 19.19 4.73 10.39
CA VAL A 60 17.96 4.43 9.64
C VAL A 60 17.04 3.56 10.49
N GLY A 61 15.81 4.02 10.70
CA GLY A 61 14.73 3.25 11.29
C GLY A 61 14.03 2.38 10.26
N LEU A 62 13.74 1.13 10.61
CA LEU A 62 12.98 0.18 9.80
C LEU A 62 11.69 -0.17 10.54
N VAL A 63 10.54 0.01 9.90
CA VAL A 63 9.23 -0.42 10.40
C VAL A 63 8.66 -1.45 9.44
N GLY A 64 8.49 -2.68 9.92
CA GLY A 64 7.85 -3.77 9.20
C GLY A 64 6.34 -3.81 9.44
N LEU A 65 5.56 -3.79 8.36
CA LEU A 65 4.10 -3.77 8.35
C LEU A 65 3.55 -5.05 7.68
N PRO A 66 2.49 -5.66 8.23
CA PRO A 66 1.96 -6.94 7.75
C PRO A 66 1.01 -6.77 6.54
N GLY A 67 1.44 -6.09 5.48
CA GLY A 67 0.60 -5.86 4.30
C GLY A 67 1.31 -5.00 3.24
N GLU A 68 0.53 -4.35 2.38
CA GLU A 68 1.01 -3.48 1.30
C GLU A 68 0.75 -2.00 1.64
N PRO A 69 1.71 -1.30 2.27
CA PRO A 69 1.56 0.09 2.66
C PRO A 69 1.51 1.04 1.46
N PHE A 70 0.56 1.96 1.49
CA PHE A 70 0.57 3.11 0.59
C PHE A 70 1.73 4.04 0.92
N LEU A 71 2.32 4.66 -0.11
CA LEU A 71 3.44 5.60 0.05
C LEU A 71 3.11 6.77 1.00
N GLY A 72 1.85 7.22 1.00
CA GLY A 72 1.37 8.31 1.86
C GLY A 72 1.54 8.04 3.36
N LEU A 73 1.61 6.77 3.79
CA LEU A 73 1.85 6.42 5.20
C LEU A 73 3.23 6.87 5.71
N ARG A 74 4.18 7.14 4.81
CA ARG A 74 5.52 7.57 5.17
C ARG A 74 5.52 8.94 5.88
N SER A 75 4.68 9.88 5.49
CA SER A 75 4.66 11.22 6.11
C SER A 75 4.36 11.12 7.60
N ARG A 76 3.40 10.27 7.98
CA ARG A 76 3.04 9.98 9.37
C ARG A 76 4.23 9.49 10.20
N ALA A 77 5.03 8.59 9.63
CA ALA A 77 6.22 8.05 10.30
C ALA A 77 7.29 9.13 10.51
N VAL A 78 7.55 9.94 9.47
CA VAL A 78 8.52 11.04 9.50
C VAL A 78 8.11 12.12 10.51
N GLU A 79 6.83 12.50 10.54
CA GLU A 79 6.28 13.46 11.50
C GLU A 79 6.45 12.96 12.95
N THR A 80 6.13 11.69 13.19
CA THR A 80 6.21 11.09 14.54
C THR A 80 7.66 10.99 15.04
N LEU A 81 8.60 10.72 14.13
CA LEU A 81 10.03 10.58 14.46
C LEU A 81 10.82 11.89 14.32
N GLY A 82 10.16 13.04 14.16
CA GLY A 82 10.83 14.34 14.09
C GLY A 82 11.81 14.49 12.92
N GLY A 83 11.54 13.85 11.78
CA GLY A 83 12.39 13.95 10.58
C GLY A 83 13.45 12.86 10.42
N GLU A 84 13.54 11.87 11.33
CA GLU A 84 14.47 10.73 11.17
C GLU A 84 14.21 9.96 9.86
N GLN A 85 15.28 9.37 9.31
CA GLN A 85 15.16 8.49 8.14
C GLN A 85 14.48 7.18 8.55
N VAL A 86 13.31 6.93 7.98
CA VAL A 86 12.52 5.71 8.23
C VAL A 86 12.07 5.05 6.93
N LEU A 87 12.19 3.72 6.88
CA LEU A 87 11.66 2.88 5.81
C LEU A 87 10.48 2.07 6.33
N LEU A 88 9.35 2.18 5.62
CA LEU A 88 8.20 1.30 5.83
C LEU A 88 8.34 0.09 4.91
N LEU A 89 8.46 -1.09 5.50
CA LEU A 89 8.65 -2.36 4.81
C LEU A 89 7.34 -3.14 4.84
N GLY A 90 6.69 -3.31 3.69
CA GLY A 90 5.54 -4.20 3.55
C GLY A 90 5.92 -5.67 3.67
N TYR A 91 4.92 -6.54 3.76
CA TYR A 91 5.10 -8.01 3.84
C TYR A 91 5.92 -8.50 5.03
N VAL A 92 6.04 -7.72 6.10
CA VAL A 92 6.78 -8.10 7.30
C VAL A 92 5.80 -8.47 8.41
N GLY A 93 5.93 -9.68 8.94
CA GLY A 93 5.14 -10.14 10.08
C GLY A 93 3.71 -10.57 9.78
N GLY A 94 3.39 -10.75 8.51
CA GLY A 94 2.11 -11.25 8.04
C GLY A 94 1.67 -10.55 6.76
N TYR A 95 0.45 -10.85 6.34
CA TYR A 95 -0.18 -10.23 5.18
C TYR A 95 -1.68 -10.11 5.40
N VAL A 96 -2.14 -8.88 5.59
CA VAL A 96 -3.57 -8.53 5.75
C VAL A 96 -4.15 -7.83 4.51
N GLY A 97 -3.38 -7.80 3.41
CA GLY A 97 -3.72 -7.12 2.16
C GLY A 97 -3.24 -5.67 2.11
N TYR A 98 -3.93 -4.85 1.32
CA TYR A 98 -3.62 -3.44 1.14
C TYR A 98 -3.82 -2.64 2.41
N LEU A 99 -2.94 -1.67 2.61
CA LEU A 99 -2.95 -0.72 3.72
C LEU A 99 -3.06 0.72 3.15
N PRO A 100 -4.25 1.14 2.67
CA PRO A 100 -4.47 2.50 2.19
C PRO A 100 -4.41 3.52 3.33
N THR A 101 -4.08 4.77 3.01
CA THR A 101 -4.24 5.85 3.99
C THR A 101 -5.73 6.10 4.26
N ARG A 102 -6.05 6.68 5.42
CA ARG A 102 -7.39 7.19 5.74
C ARG A 102 -7.89 8.14 4.65
N GLU A 103 -7.02 8.98 4.11
CA GLU A 103 -7.34 9.88 3.01
C GLU A 103 -7.70 9.12 1.73
N ALA A 104 -6.97 8.04 1.39
CA ALA A 104 -7.29 7.22 0.23
C ALA A 104 -8.68 6.55 0.35
N PHE A 105 -9.08 6.15 1.56
CA PHE A 105 -10.44 5.65 1.81
C PHE A 105 -11.53 6.72 1.66
N ALA A 106 -11.22 8.00 1.93
CA ALA A 106 -12.17 9.09 1.80
C ALA A 106 -12.31 9.61 0.36
N GLY A 107 -11.32 9.32 -0.50
CA GLY A 107 -11.31 9.70 -1.90
C GLY A 107 -12.14 8.77 -2.80
N GLU A 108 -11.89 8.88 -4.10
CA GLU A 108 -12.52 8.01 -5.10
C GLU A 108 -12.12 6.54 -4.90
N PRO A 109 -13.06 5.59 -4.95
CA PRO A 109 -12.75 4.17 -4.77
C PRO A 109 -11.78 3.65 -5.83
N THR A 110 -10.73 3.00 -5.36
CA THR A 110 -9.74 2.27 -6.16
C THR A 110 -9.87 0.77 -5.94
N TYR A 111 -9.11 -0.02 -6.68
CA TYR A 111 -9.06 -1.47 -6.43
C TYR A 111 -8.67 -1.76 -4.98
N GLU A 112 -7.55 -1.19 -4.54
CA GLU A 112 -6.89 -1.42 -3.26
C GLU A 112 -7.77 -1.01 -2.08
N THR A 113 -8.44 0.14 -2.17
CA THR A 113 -9.35 0.64 -1.12
C THR A 113 -10.63 -0.21 -1.03
N VAL A 114 -11.11 -0.75 -2.15
CA VAL A 114 -12.28 -1.65 -2.14
C VAL A 114 -11.92 -3.05 -1.65
N ILE A 115 -10.74 -3.57 -2.00
CA ILE A 115 -10.35 -4.93 -1.63
C ILE A 115 -9.76 -5.01 -0.21
N SER A 116 -9.25 -3.91 0.33
CA SER A 116 -8.61 -3.88 1.65
C SER A 116 -9.50 -4.48 2.74
N ALA A 117 -8.95 -5.43 3.50
CA ALA A 117 -9.60 -6.03 4.65
C ALA A 117 -9.51 -5.13 5.90
N VAL A 118 -8.71 -4.06 5.82
CA VAL A 118 -8.36 -3.20 6.94
C VAL A 118 -9.23 -1.94 6.92
N ALA A 119 -9.69 -1.49 8.09
CA ALA A 119 -10.52 -0.30 8.20
C ALA A 119 -9.71 0.99 8.04
N ALA A 120 -10.37 2.07 7.61
CA ALA A 120 -9.74 3.38 7.46
C ALA A 120 -9.13 3.85 8.79
N GLY A 121 -7.85 4.24 8.78
CA GLY A 121 -7.15 4.68 9.97
C GLY A 121 -6.32 3.61 10.70
N GLU A 122 -6.60 2.34 10.47
CA GLU A 122 -5.81 1.24 11.03
C GLU A 122 -4.40 1.17 10.45
N PRO A 123 -4.16 1.45 9.15
CA PRO A 123 -2.80 1.54 8.60
C PRO A 123 -1.93 2.59 9.30
N GLU A 124 -2.49 3.74 9.64
CA GLU A 124 -1.80 4.75 10.46
C GLU A 124 -1.51 4.25 11.87
N ARG A 125 -2.43 3.50 12.51
CA ARG A 125 -2.17 2.87 13.82
C ARG A 125 -1.02 1.88 13.76
N LEU A 126 -0.88 1.12 12.68
CA LEU A 126 0.25 0.21 12.48
C LEU A 126 1.58 0.98 12.38
N VAL A 127 1.58 2.12 11.66
CA VAL A 127 2.75 3.01 11.57
C VAL A 127 3.09 3.59 12.94
N ASP A 128 2.12 4.12 13.67
CA ASP A 128 2.30 4.69 15.01
C ASP A 128 2.84 3.65 16.00
N THR A 129 2.39 2.39 15.89
CA THR A 129 2.93 1.28 16.67
C THR A 129 4.41 1.04 16.33
N GLY A 130 4.75 1.02 15.04
CA GLY A 130 6.12 0.79 14.59
C GLY A 130 7.09 1.91 14.96
N THR A 131 6.68 3.16 14.86
CA THR A 131 7.49 4.31 15.30
C THR A 131 7.67 4.32 16.82
N GLY A 132 6.63 3.96 17.58
CA GLY A 132 6.74 3.76 19.03
C GLY A 132 7.79 2.70 19.40
N LEU A 133 7.81 1.57 18.69
CA LEU A 133 8.84 0.54 18.88
C LEU A 133 10.25 1.07 18.54
N LEU A 134 10.42 1.87 17.48
CA LEU A 134 11.71 2.49 17.14
C LEU A 134 12.21 3.46 18.22
N SER A 135 11.29 4.21 18.85
CA SER A 135 11.63 5.11 19.96
C SER A 135 12.10 4.33 21.19
N LEU A 136 11.54 3.14 21.46
CA LEU A 136 12.00 2.27 22.55
C LEU A 136 13.42 1.73 22.30
N LEU A 137 13.73 1.34 21.05
CA LEU A 137 15.07 0.88 20.68
C LEU A 137 16.15 1.97 20.82
N GLY A 138 15.78 3.23 20.62
CA GLY A 138 16.70 4.37 20.79
C GLY A 138 17.08 4.62 22.26
N GLN A 139 16.16 4.36 23.19
CA GLN A 139 16.38 4.60 24.62
C GLN A 139 17.34 3.57 25.24
N ASN A 140 17.33 2.33 24.76
CA ASN A 140 18.18 1.26 25.29
C ASN A 140 19.64 1.32 24.81
N SER A 141 19.93 2.11 23.77
CA SER A 141 21.30 2.26 23.23
C SER A 141 22.13 3.34 23.95
N ALA A 142 21.53 4.05 24.91
CA ALA A 142 22.15 5.17 25.64
C ALA A 142 22.57 4.81 27.09
N SER A 143 22.61 3.52 27.45
CA SER A 143 23.11 2.99 28.72
C SER A 143 24.30 2.06 28.47
#